data_AF-A0A661S436-F1
#
_entry.id   AF-A0A661S436-F1
#
_cell.length_a   1.000
_cell.length_b   1.000
_cell.length_c   1.000
_cell.angle_alpha   90.00
_cell.angle_beta   90.00
_cell.angle_gamma   90.00
#
_symmetry.space_group_name_H-M   'P 1'
#
loop_
_entity.id
_entity.type
_entity.pdbx_description
1 polymer ?
#
loop_
_entity_poly.entity_id
_entity_poly.type
_entity_poly.pdbx_seq_one_letter_code
_entity_poly.pdbx_strand_id
1 'polypeptide(L)'
;AMSKMLLGKLGPDAEGYMGVSPYSYWYMDDVPMIKAMHAYTKKHHPDVKYRPNSYMQGWFTGMVYVKLAKMCSKAGLPITGENLKNMIPKVKDWDTGGLSGVVSFGKSNATGMGKVYKAENGKFVAASDWIQLDE
;
A
#
# COMPACT_ATOMS: atom_id res chain seq x y z
N ALA A 1 0.18 11.29 -7.38
CA ALA A 1 0.54 12.55 -8.02
C ALA A 1 2.00 12.84 -7.71
N MET A 2 2.39 12.83 -6.43
CA MET A 2 3.76 13.15 -5.99
C MET A 2 4.90 12.35 -6.64
N SER A 3 4.87 11.02 -6.70
CA SER A 3 6.01 10.25 -7.27
C SER A 3 6.25 10.54 -8.76
N LYS A 4 5.19 10.48 -9.58
CA LYS A 4 5.27 10.83 -11.01
C LYS A 4 5.60 12.31 -11.22
N MET A 5 5.10 13.20 -10.35
CA MET A 5 5.45 14.62 -10.38
C MET A 5 6.92 14.85 -10.03
N LEU A 6 7.47 14.15 -9.03
CA LEU A 6 8.86 14.27 -8.62
C LEU A 6 9.80 13.86 -9.75
N LEU A 7 9.63 12.63 -10.27
CA LEU A 7 10.44 12.14 -11.39
C LEU A 7 10.25 13.00 -12.65
N GLY A 8 9.03 13.45 -12.90
CA GLY A 8 8.74 14.33 -14.04
C GLY A 8 9.38 15.71 -13.93
N LYS A 9 9.49 16.27 -12.72
CA LYS A 9 10.12 17.58 -12.49
C LYS A 9 11.65 17.51 -12.51
N LEU A 10 12.22 16.41 -12.01
CA LEU A 10 13.66 16.17 -12.03
C LEU A 10 14.17 15.73 -13.41
N GLY A 11 13.32 15.09 -14.22
CA GLY A 11 13.71 14.66 -15.57
C GLY A 11 14.92 13.71 -15.53
N PRO A 12 15.95 13.92 -16.37
CA PRO A 12 17.17 13.11 -16.35
C PRO A 12 17.91 13.09 -15.01
N ASP A 13 17.84 14.17 -14.23
CA ASP A 13 18.51 14.28 -12.93
C ASP A 13 17.85 13.38 -11.86
N ALA A 14 16.70 12.78 -12.18
CA ALA A 14 16.04 11.83 -11.30
C ALA A 14 16.75 10.47 -11.29
N GLU A 15 17.57 10.14 -12.29
CA GLU A 15 18.12 8.78 -12.43
C GLU A 15 18.98 8.41 -11.22
N GLY A 16 18.71 7.25 -10.62
CA GLY A 16 19.37 6.81 -9.39
C GLY A 16 18.83 7.43 -8.10
N TYR A 17 17.91 8.41 -8.15
CA TYR A 17 17.26 8.95 -6.95
C TYR A 17 16.57 7.84 -6.16
N MET A 18 16.79 7.80 -4.84
CA MET A 18 16.20 6.78 -3.97
C MET A 18 15.22 7.40 -2.99
N GLY A 19 14.13 6.69 -2.71
CA GLY A 19 13.15 7.07 -1.71
C GLY A 19 12.49 5.85 -1.08
N VAL A 20 11.99 6.02 0.14
CA VAL A 20 11.23 4.97 0.84
C VAL A 20 9.74 5.17 0.56
N SER A 21 9.05 4.10 0.18
CA SER A 21 7.59 4.10 0.12
C SER A 21 7.01 2.88 0.85
N PRO A 22 5.90 3.03 1.59
CA PRO A 22 5.21 1.89 2.19
C PRO A 22 4.35 1.13 1.17
N TYR A 23 4.25 1.60 -0.09
CA TYR A 23 3.38 0.99 -1.09
C TYR A 23 4.13 0.63 -2.37
N SER A 24 3.70 -0.45 -3.02
CA SER A 24 4.01 -0.78 -4.41
C SER A 24 3.31 0.19 -5.37
N TYR A 25 3.89 0.40 -6.56
CA TYR A 25 3.36 1.35 -7.54
C TYR A 25 2.44 0.67 -8.57
N TRP A 26 1.57 1.47 -9.20
CA TRP A 26 0.58 1.01 -10.18
C TRP A 26 1.17 0.19 -11.34
N TYR A 27 2.37 0.51 -11.78
CA TYR A 27 3.00 -0.18 -12.92
C TYR A 27 3.78 -1.44 -12.52
N MET A 28 3.74 -1.86 -11.25
CA MET A 28 4.32 -3.13 -10.77
C MET A 28 3.30 -4.24 -10.96
N ASP A 29 3.08 -4.62 -12.21
CA ASP A 29 2.01 -5.53 -12.63
C ASP A 29 2.26 -6.98 -12.25
N ASP A 30 3.43 -7.32 -11.73
CA ASP A 30 3.79 -8.59 -11.12
C ASP A 30 3.24 -8.75 -9.69
N VAL A 31 3.04 -7.64 -8.98
CA VAL A 31 2.51 -7.60 -7.61
C VAL A 31 1.03 -8.05 -7.56
N PRO A 32 0.67 -9.10 -6.79
CA PRO A 32 -0.69 -9.66 -6.78
C PRO A 32 -1.81 -8.65 -6.50
N MET A 33 -1.62 -7.76 -5.52
CA MET A 33 -2.62 -6.75 -5.20
C MET A 33 -2.75 -5.67 -6.28
N ILE A 34 -1.65 -5.33 -6.97
CA ILE A 34 -1.70 -4.42 -8.11
C ILE A 34 -2.49 -5.06 -9.27
N LYS A 35 -2.27 -6.37 -9.55
CA LYS A 35 -3.10 -7.13 -10.50
C LYS A 35 -4.60 -7.08 -10.13
N ALA A 36 -4.93 -7.23 -8.85
CA ALA A 36 -6.31 -7.13 -8.37
C ALA A 36 -6.90 -5.72 -8.59
N MET A 37 -6.13 -4.66 -8.32
CA MET A 37 -6.55 -3.28 -8.59
C MET A 37 -6.73 -2.99 -10.09
N HIS A 38 -5.87 -3.57 -10.95
CA HIS A 38 -6.02 -3.51 -12.40
C HIS A 38 -7.32 -4.19 -12.85
N ALA A 39 -7.62 -5.38 -12.34
CA ALA A 39 -8.85 -6.10 -12.66
C ALA A 39 -10.10 -5.30 -12.22
N TYR A 40 -10.09 -4.76 -11.01
CA TYR A 40 -11.16 -3.89 -10.51
C TYR A 40 -11.32 -2.64 -11.39
N THR A 41 -10.22 -1.96 -11.72
CA THR A 41 -10.25 -0.75 -12.53
C THR A 41 -10.72 -1.04 -13.96
N LYS A 42 -10.28 -2.14 -14.59
CA LYS A 42 -10.77 -2.53 -15.92
C LYS A 42 -12.28 -2.77 -15.94
N LYS A 43 -12.83 -3.35 -14.87
CA LYS A 43 -14.26 -3.64 -14.74
C LYS A 43 -15.10 -2.39 -14.47
N HIS A 44 -14.63 -1.50 -13.59
CA HIS A 44 -15.45 -0.40 -13.06
C HIS A 44 -15.08 0.98 -13.61
N HIS A 45 -13.89 1.14 -14.17
CA HIS A 45 -13.33 2.38 -14.67
C HIS A 45 -12.43 2.13 -15.91
N PRO A 46 -12.98 1.57 -17.01
CA PRO A 46 -12.19 1.06 -18.14
C PRO A 46 -11.29 2.11 -18.83
N ASP A 47 -11.66 3.38 -18.72
CA ASP A 47 -10.91 4.51 -19.30
C ASP A 47 -9.69 4.91 -18.46
N VAL A 48 -9.62 4.47 -17.20
CA VAL A 48 -8.51 4.80 -16.29
C VAL A 48 -7.34 3.86 -16.57
N LYS A 49 -6.27 4.40 -17.16
CA LYS A 49 -5.03 3.65 -17.47
C LYS A 49 -3.95 3.75 -16.40
N TYR A 50 -4.05 4.74 -15.51
CA TYR A 50 -3.05 5.00 -14.49
C TYR A 50 -3.69 5.46 -13.19
N ARG A 51 -3.13 5.00 -12.06
CA ARG A 51 -3.48 5.54 -10.74
C ARG A 51 -2.24 5.97 -9.95
N PRO A 52 -2.30 7.11 -9.26
CA PRO A 52 -1.18 7.64 -8.49
C PRO A 52 -0.90 6.85 -7.21
N ASN A 53 0.26 7.05 -6.58
CA ASN A 53 0.58 6.45 -5.28
C ASN A 53 -0.45 6.77 -4.15
N SER A 54 -1.12 7.93 -4.22
CA SER A 54 -2.21 8.27 -3.29
C SER A 54 -3.42 7.34 -3.41
N TYR A 55 -3.63 6.73 -4.58
CA TYR A 55 -4.62 5.67 -4.74
C TYR A 55 -4.22 4.39 -4.00
N MET A 56 -2.92 4.05 -3.98
CA MET A 56 -2.40 2.88 -3.26
C MET A 56 -2.65 3.03 -1.76
N GLN A 57 -2.39 4.23 -1.22
CA GLN A 57 -2.73 4.58 0.16
C GLN A 57 -4.23 4.41 0.42
N GLY A 58 -5.10 4.99 -0.42
CA GLY A 58 -6.54 4.89 -0.24
C GLY A 58 -7.06 3.45 -0.31
N TRP A 59 -6.52 2.65 -1.23
CA TRP A 59 -6.86 1.23 -1.36
C TRP A 59 -6.41 0.45 -0.12
N PHE A 60 -5.18 0.66 0.35
CA PHE A 60 -4.66 0.03 1.56
C PHE A 60 -5.51 0.39 2.79
N THR A 61 -5.87 1.67 2.95
CA THR A 61 -6.78 2.10 4.02
C THR A 61 -8.14 1.40 3.94
N GLY A 62 -8.71 1.25 2.75
CA GLY A 62 -9.94 0.48 2.54
C GLY A 62 -9.78 -1.00 2.94
N MET A 63 -8.66 -1.63 2.58
CA MET A 63 -8.34 -3.00 2.98
C MET A 63 -8.27 -3.16 4.50
N VAL A 64 -7.66 -2.19 5.21
CA VAL A 64 -7.62 -2.17 6.68
C VAL A 64 -9.03 -2.19 7.27
N TYR A 65 -9.91 -1.28 6.84
CA TYR A 65 -11.29 -1.24 7.33
C TYR A 65 -12.05 -2.55 7.08
N VAL A 66 -11.93 -3.12 5.88
CA VAL A 66 -12.56 -4.41 5.55
C VAL A 66 -12.05 -5.52 6.46
N LYS A 67 -10.74 -5.57 6.75
CA LYS A 67 -10.17 -6.57 7.65
C LYS A 67 -10.69 -6.41 9.08
N LEU A 68 -10.70 -5.19 9.62
CA LEU A 68 -11.20 -4.92 10.96
C LEU A 68 -12.69 -5.24 11.09
N ALA A 69 -13.51 -4.88 10.09
CA ALA A 69 -14.93 -5.21 10.06
C ALA A 69 -15.17 -6.72 10.06
N LYS A 70 -14.39 -7.49 9.28
CA LYS A 70 -14.43 -8.97 9.30
C LYS A 70 -14.04 -9.53 10.66
N MET A 71 -13.04 -8.94 11.33
CA MET A 71 -12.63 -9.35 12.67
C MET A 71 -13.73 -9.08 13.71
N CYS A 72 -14.39 -7.92 13.68
CA CYS A 72 -15.56 -7.63 14.52
C CYS A 72 -16.68 -8.64 14.28
N SER A 73 -17.05 -8.87 13.01
CA SER A 73 -18.09 -9.83 12.64
C SER A 73 -17.77 -11.25 13.14
N LYS A 74 -16.52 -11.73 12.98
CA LYS A 74 -16.08 -13.04 13.49
C LYS A 74 -16.14 -13.13 15.03
N ALA A 75 -15.95 -12.02 15.73
CA ALA A 75 -16.02 -11.95 17.19
C ALA A 75 -17.44 -11.70 17.73
N GLY A 76 -18.46 -11.62 16.86
CA GLY A 76 -19.83 -11.29 17.28
C GLY A 76 -20.00 -9.85 17.78
N LEU A 77 -19.09 -8.95 17.42
CA LEU A 77 -19.12 -7.55 17.84
C LEU A 77 -19.79 -6.67 16.78
N PRO A 78 -20.60 -5.67 17.19
CA PRO A 78 -21.14 -4.69 16.26
C PRO A 78 -20.01 -3.88 15.61
N ILE A 79 -20.18 -3.50 14.34
CA ILE A 79 -19.18 -2.71 13.60
C ILE A 79 -19.33 -1.24 14.00
N THR A 80 -18.65 -0.87 15.08
CA THR A 80 -18.57 0.52 15.60
C THR A 80 -17.13 1.03 15.52
N GLY A 81 -16.95 2.36 15.55
CA GLY A 81 -15.61 2.96 15.54
C GLY A 81 -14.72 2.46 16.69
N GLU A 82 -15.29 2.28 17.88
CA GLU A 82 -14.61 1.73 19.05
C GLU A 82 -14.17 0.27 18.84
N ASN A 83 -15.08 -0.59 18.35
CA ASN A 83 -14.75 -1.99 18.11
C ASN A 83 -13.69 -2.15 17.02
N LEU A 84 -13.77 -1.34 15.95
CA LEU A 84 -12.74 -1.31 14.90
C LEU A 84 -11.38 -0.88 15.47
N LYS A 85 -11.33 0.19 16.28
CA LYS A 85 -10.11 0.64 16.97
C LYS A 85 -9.51 -0.48 17.83
N ASN A 86 -10.35 -1.19 18.58
CA ASN A 86 -9.93 -2.29 19.45
C ASN A 86 -9.45 -3.54 18.67
N MET A 87 -9.76 -3.65 17.38
CA MET A 87 -9.26 -4.70 16.51
C MET A 87 -7.89 -4.38 15.88
N ILE A 88 -7.52 -3.10 15.76
CA ILE A 88 -6.23 -2.69 15.16
C ILE A 88 -5.05 -3.46 15.73
N PRO A 89 -4.76 -3.45 17.06
CA PRO A 89 -3.57 -4.11 17.62
C PRO A 89 -3.59 -5.64 17.48
N LYS A 90 -4.74 -6.24 17.11
CA LYS A 90 -4.90 -7.68 16.89
C LYS A 90 -4.56 -8.12 15.47
N VAL A 91 -4.34 -7.18 14.55
CA VAL A 91 -3.86 -7.50 13.21
C VAL A 91 -2.37 -7.81 13.30
N LYS A 92 -2.03 -9.07 13.03
CA LYS A 92 -0.67 -9.57 12.93
C LYS A 92 -0.48 -10.32 11.62
N ASP A 93 0.74 -10.27 11.11
CA ASP A 93 1.25 -11.05 9.98
C ASP A 93 0.33 -11.03 8.76
N TRP A 94 -0.26 -9.86 8.50
CA TRP A 94 -1.25 -9.74 7.45
C TRP A 94 -0.59 -9.55 6.08
N ASP A 95 -0.71 -10.57 5.24
CA ASP A 95 -0.36 -10.47 3.83
C ASP A 95 -1.32 -9.54 3.07
N THR A 96 -0.75 -8.49 2.49
CA THR A 96 -1.47 -7.47 1.70
C THR A 96 -1.40 -7.75 0.19
N GLY A 97 -0.86 -8.91 -0.22
CA GLY A 97 -0.63 -9.26 -1.62
C GLY A 97 0.47 -8.42 -2.27
N GLY A 98 1.46 -8.00 -1.47
CA GLY A 98 2.59 -7.18 -1.91
C GLY A 98 2.27 -5.71 -2.19
N LEU A 99 1.06 -5.22 -1.88
CA LEU A 99 0.78 -3.77 -1.90
C LEU A 99 1.64 -3.04 -0.86
N SER A 100 1.71 -3.61 0.33
CA SER A 100 2.60 -3.25 1.42
C SER A 100 3.41 -4.50 1.78
N GLY A 101 4.33 -4.40 2.73
CA GLY A 101 4.90 -5.57 3.39
C GLY A 101 3.86 -6.40 4.15
N VAL A 102 4.33 -7.37 4.95
CA VAL A 102 3.50 -8.13 5.88
C VAL A 102 3.14 -7.24 7.08
N VAL A 103 1.86 -6.89 7.22
CA VAL A 103 1.40 -5.86 8.16
C VAL A 103 1.06 -6.45 9.52
N SER A 104 1.74 -5.93 10.54
CA SER A 104 1.35 -6.05 11.94
C SER A 104 1.14 -4.64 12.49
N PHE A 105 -0.01 -4.38 13.12
CA PHE A 105 -0.19 -3.13 13.86
C PHE A 105 0.31 -3.34 15.30
N GLY A 106 1.14 -2.42 15.77
CA GLY A 106 1.70 -2.42 17.12
C GLY A 106 0.74 -1.82 18.15
N LYS A 107 1.26 -0.91 18.97
CA LYS A 107 0.47 -0.10 19.94
C LYS A 107 -0.33 1.01 19.27
N SER A 108 -0.07 1.26 17.98
CA SER A 108 -0.67 2.34 17.20
C SER A 108 -1.11 1.83 15.81
N ASN A 109 -1.61 2.74 14.97
CA ASN A 109 -1.87 2.49 13.56
C ASN A 109 -0.62 2.61 12.67
N ALA A 110 0.57 2.83 13.25
CA ALA A 110 1.83 2.71 12.54
C ALA A 110 2.10 1.24 12.19
N THR A 111 2.76 1.04 11.05
CA THR A 111 3.11 -0.29 10.54
C THR A 111 4.63 -0.52 10.54
N GLY A 112 5.43 0.50 10.87
CA GLY A 112 6.89 0.42 10.90
C GLY A 112 7.55 -0.10 9.62
N MET A 113 6.90 -0.05 8.44
CA MET A 113 7.40 -0.71 7.23
C MET A 113 7.60 0.22 6.03
N GLY A 114 8.56 -0.14 5.20
CA GLY A 114 8.80 0.53 3.92
C GLY A 114 9.67 -0.30 2.99
N LYS A 115 9.69 0.07 1.71
CA LYS A 115 10.62 -0.48 0.72
C LYS A 115 11.37 0.68 0.08
N VAL A 116 12.67 0.49 -0.13
CA VAL A 116 13.47 1.45 -0.88
C VAL A 116 13.20 1.25 -2.36
N TYR A 117 12.92 2.35 -3.04
CA TYR A 117 12.79 2.40 -4.48
C TYR A 117 13.84 3.31 -5.07
N LYS A 118 14.39 2.90 -6.21
CA LYS A 118 15.33 3.69 -7.02
C LYS A 118 14.63 4.14 -8.30
N ALA A 119 14.84 5.38 -8.69
CA ALA A 119 14.39 5.90 -9.97
C ALA A 119 15.24 5.30 -11.10
N GLU A 120 14.56 4.64 -12.03
CA GLU A 120 15.13 4.12 -13.27
C GLU A 120 14.14 4.38 -14.41
N ASN A 121 14.60 5.03 -15.48
CA ASN A 121 13.80 5.26 -16.70
C ASN A 121 12.42 5.90 -16.41
N GLY A 122 12.40 6.89 -15.51
CA GLY A 122 11.18 7.62 -15.14
C GLY A 122 10.18 6.83 -14.30
N LYS A 123 10.58 5.68 -13.73
CA LYS A 123 9.80 4.87 -12.80
C LYS A 123 10.61 4.59 -11.54
N PHE A 124 9.91 4.33 -10.44
CA PHE A 124 10.52 3.80 -9.22
C PHE A 124 10.50 2.27 -9.29
N VAL A 125 11.66 1.64 -9.26
CA VAL A 125 11.82 0.18 -9.18
C VAL A 125 12.32 -0.21 -7.79
N ALA A 126 11.99 -1.42 -7.34
CA ALA A 126 12.40 -1.88 -6.02
C ALA A 126 13.94 -1.99 -5.94
N ALA A 127 14.53 -1.43 -4.89
CA ALA A 127 15.98 -1.48 -4.62
C ALA A 127 16.29 -2.20 -3.29
N SER A 128 15.26 -2.65 -2.58
CA SER A 128 15.37 -3.48 -1.38
C SER A 128 14.19 -4.43 -1.26
N ASP A 129 14.30 -5.38 -0.33
CA ASP A 129 13.15 -6.06 0.25
C ASP A 129 12.34 -5.12 1.14
N TRP A 130 11.21 -5.62 1.67
CA TRP A 130 10.46 -4.89 2.69
C TRP A 130 11.30 -4.78 3.96
N ILE A 131 11.54 -3.54 4.38
CA ILE A 131 12.18 -3.22 5.65
C ILE A 131 11.07 -3.09 6.68
N GLN A 132 11.25 -3.77 7.81
CA GLN A 132 10.36 -3.70 8.96
C GLN A 132 11.19 -3.22 10.16
N LEU A 133 10.66 -2.23 10.88
CA LEU A 133 11.24 -1.74 12.12
C LEU A 133 10.60 -2.49 13.29
N ASP A 134 11.42 -2.74 14.32
CA ASP A 134 10.93 -3.23 15.60
C ASP A 134 10.25 -2.06 16.33
N GLU A 135 8.94 -2.20 16.62
CA GLU A 135 8.14 -1.25 17.43
C GLU A 135 7.71 -1.85 18.78
#